data_AF-A0A6I7Q5X3-F1
#
_entry.id   AF-A0A6I7Q5X3-F1
#
_cell.length_a   1.000
_cell.length_b   1.000
_cell.length_c   1.000
_cell.angle_alpha   90.00
_cell.angle_beta   90.00
_cell.angle_gamma   90.00
#
_symmetry.space_group_name_H-M   'P 1'
#
loop_
_entity.id
_entity.type
_entity.pdbx_description
1 polymer ?
#
loop_
_entity_poly.entity_id
_entity_poly.type
_entity_poly.pdbx_seq_one_letter_code
_entity_poly.pdbx_strand_id
1 'polypeptide(L)'
;MQDRPIIRTALPRRRYQIGDYAATLLGEIESGDGRDYRFILALVPGNGGEPVCYITCEAAPPARAAAGAWDLRVVSEALTEVMDSADHWADLDHFAEQGLDLARQLLGLGHAPAFKLQ
;
A
#
# COMPACT_ATOMS: atom_id res chain seq x y z
N MET A 1 8.47 12.40 -3.76
CA MET A 1 8.50 11.13 -3.00
C MET A 1 9.61 10.23 -3.49
N GLN A 2 10.61 10.01 -2.63
CA GLN A 2 11.67 9.02 -2.81
C GLN A 2 11.09 7.60 -2.62
N ASP A 3 11.69 6.60 -3.28
CA ASP A 3 11.28 5.17 -3.19
C ASP A 3 9.84 4.84 -3.66
N ARG A 4 9.19 5.75 -4.40
CA ARG A 4 7.87 5.47 -5.00
C ARG A 4 7.94 4.19 -5.86
N PRO A 5 6.96 3.26 -5.74
CA PRO A 5 6.94 2.06 -6.57
C PRO A 5 6.94 2.39 -8.06
N ILE A 6 7.82 1.75 -8.82
CA ILE A 6 7.80 1.83 -10.28
C ILE A 6 6.93 0.67 -10.79
N ILE A 7 5.71 0.99 -11.19
CA ILE A 7 4.73 -0.01 -11.66
C ILE A 7 4.71 0.01 -13.19
N ARG A 8 5.05 -1.11 -13.83
CA ARG A 8 4.92 -1.28 -15.29
C ARG A 8 3.50 -1.66 -15.67
N THR A 9 2.95 -2.66 -14.98
CA THR A 9 1.57 -3.11 -15.15
C THR A 9 0.99 -3.52 -13.79
N ALA A 10 -0.32 -3.39 -13.62
CA ALA A 10 -1.04 -3.86 -12.44
C ALA A 10 -2.54 -3.94 -12.73
N LEU A 11 -3.25 -4.82 -12.02
CA LEU A 11 -4.70 -4.89 -12.05
C LEU A 11 -5.33 -4.30 -10.78
N PRO A 12 -6.27 -3.35 -10.91
CA PRO A 12 -7.08 -2.90 -9.79
C PRO A 12 -7.90 -4.05 -9.21
N ARG A 13 -7.76 -4.27 -7.91
CA ARG A 13 -8.52 -5.29 -7.16
C ARG A 13 -9.67 -4.69 -6.37
N ARG A 14 -9.43 -3.54 -5.74
CA ARG A 14 -10.42 -2.81 -4.94
C ARG A 14 -10.19 -1.31 -5.04
N ARG A 15 -11.26 -0.56 -4.85
CA ARG A 15 -11.21 0.91 -4.76
C ARG A 15 -11.92 1.37 -3.52
N TYR A 16 -11.36 2.38 -2.87
CA TYR A 16 -11.91 2.98 -1.67
C TYR A 16 -11.91 4.51 -1.79
N GLN A 17 -12.85 5.14 -1.10
CA GLN A 17 -12.83 6.57 -0.80
C GLN A 17 -12.57 6.74 0.70
N ILE A 18 -11.58 7.55 1.09
CA ILE A 18 -11.27 7.85 2.49
C ILE A 18 -11.05 9.35 2.64
N GLY A 19 -12.00 10.04 3.27
CA GLY A 19 -12.02 11.51 3.23
C GLY A 19 -11.97 12.01 1.79
N ASP A 20 -11.02 12.90 1.51
CA ASP A 20 -10.79 13.46 0.16
C ASP A 20 -9.81 12.64 -0.67
N TYR A 21 -9.48 11.40 -0.29
CA TYR A 21 -8.53 10.56 -1.02
C TYR A 21 -9.24 9.38 -1.69
N ALA A 22 -8.85 9.13 -2.94
CA ALA A 22 -9.15 7.88 -3.62
C ALA A 22 -8.01 6.89 -3.37
N ALA A 23 -8.31 5.72 -2.82
CA ALA A 23 -7.34 4.66 -2.61
C ALA A 23 -7.61 3.49 -3.57
N THR A 24 -6.61 3.08 -4.33
CA THR A 24 -6.70 1.94 -5.24
C THR A 24 -5.76 0.82 -4.78
N LEU A 25 -6.34 -0.35 -4.48
CA LEU A 25 -5.58 -1.55 -4.19
C LEU A 25 -5.30 -2.28 -5.51
N LEU A 26 -4.03 -2.44 -5.82
CA LEU A 26 -3.49 -3.09 -6.99
C LEU A 26 -2.96 -4.49 -6.63
N GLY A 27 -3.09 -5.43 -7.55
CA GLY A 27 -2.46 -6.75 -7.52
C GLY A 27 -2.09 -7.19 -8.93
N GLU A 28 -1.50 -8.39 -9.08
CA GLU A 28 -0.89 -8.82 -10.36
C GLU A 28 0.05 -7.74 -10.91
N ILE A 29 1.06 -7.39 -10.11
CA ILE A 29 1.92 -6.25 -10.35
C ILE A 29 3.20 -6.71 -11.05
N GLU A 30 3.54 -6.05 -12.15
CA GLU A 30 4.89 -6.09 -12.70
C GLU A 30 5.64 -4.82 -12.28
N SER A 31 6.72 -4.98 -11.52
CA SER A 31 7.54 -3.87 -11.05
C SER A 31 8.66 -3.51 -12.02
N GLY A 32 9.06 -2.25 -12.00
CA GLY A 32 10.21 -1.69 -12.72
C GLY A 32 11.40 -1.35 -11.83
N ASP A 33 11.26 -1.49 -10.51
CA ASP A 33 12.27 -1.16 -9.49
C ASP A 33 12.93 -2.39 -8.86
N GLY A 34 12.57 -3.60 -9.31
CA GLY A 34 13.15 -4.86 -8.85
C GLY A 34 12.58 -5.39 -7.53
N ARG A 35 11.54 -4.76 -6.97
CA ARG A 35 10.82 -5.28 -5.80
C ARG A 35 9.67 -6.17 -6.24
N ASP A 36 9.47 -7.30 -5.56
CA ASP A 36 8.35 -8.21 -5.85
C ASP A 36 7.14 -7.82 -5.01
N TYR A 37 6.18 -7.14 -5.64
CA TYR A 37 4.97 -6.64 -5.00
C TYR A 37 3.83 -7.63 -5.14
N ARG A 38 3.32 -8.10 -4.00
CA ARG A 38 2.07 -8.85 -3.96
C ARG A 38 0.87 -7.90 -4.13
N PHE A 39 0.87 -6.82 -3.35
CA PHE A 39 -0.17 -5.79 -3.36
C PHE A 39 0.43 -4.39 -3.18
N ILE A 40 -0.24 -3.40 -3.77
CA ILE A 40 0.05 -1.97 -3.53
C ILE A 40 -1.28 -1.26 -3.29
N LEU A 41 -1.42 -0.55 -2.18
CA LEU A 41 -2.49 0.41 -1.95
C LEU A 41 -1.96 1.81 -2.25
N ALA A 42 -2.39 2.41 -3.34
CA ALA A 42 -1.99 3.76 -3.74
C ALA A 42 -3.09 4.78 -3.39
N LEU A 43 -2.71 5.86 -2.69
CA LEU A 43 -3.63 6.93 -2.30
C LEU A 43 -3.38 8.18 -3.13
N VAL A 44 -4.42 8.63 -3.83
CA VAL A 44 -4.42 9.81 -4.69
C VAL A 44 -5.36 10.87 -4.08
N PRO A 45 -4.92 12.13 -3.95
CA PRO A 45 -5.80 13.22 -3.57
C PRO A 45 -7.00 13.37 -4.53
N GLY A 46 -8.16 13.77 -4.01
CA GLY A 46 -9.43 13.83 -4.76
C GLY A 46 -9.47 14.91 -5.85
N ASN A 47 -8.56 15.88 -5.82
CA ASN A 47 -8.33 16.83 -6.90
C ASN A 47 -7.54 16.23 -8.09
N GLY A 48 -7.19 14.93 -8.01
CA GLY A 48 -6.37 14.23 -8.99
C GLY A 48 -4.88 14.45 -8.78
N GLY A 49 -4.06 13.79 -9.60
CA GLY A 49 -2.61 13.90 -9.56
C GLY A 49 -1.90 12.57 -9.33
N GLU A 50 -0.63 12.65 -8.91
CA GLU A 50 0.15 11.48 -8.54
C GLU A 50 -0.22 10.98 -7.13
N PRO A 51 -0.06 9.67 -6.83
CA PRO A 51 -0.25 9.18 -5.48
C PRO A 51 0.72 9.82 -4.50
N VAL A 52 0.23 10.14 -3.31
CA VAL A 52 1.01 10.79 -2.23
C VAL A 52 1.45 9.81 -1.13
N CYS A 53 0.83 8.63 -1.10
CA CYS A 53 1.15 7.56 -0.17
C CYS A 53 0.93 6.22 -0.85
N TYR A 54 1.85 5.30 -0.59
CA TYR A 54 1.75 3.90 -0.95
C TYR A 54 1.91 3.06 0.30
N ILE A 55 1.03 2.07 0.46
CA ILE A 55 1.27 0.94 1.33
C ILE A 55 1.56 -0.27 0.44
N THR A 56 2.61 -1.01 0.70
CA THR A 56 3.03 -2.13 -0.14
C THR A 56 3.15 -3.41 0.68
N CYS A 57 2.72 -4.52 0.09
CA CYS A 57 3.07 -5.86 0.51
C CYS A 57 4.13 -6.37 -0.47
N GLU A 58 5.38 -6.44 -0.02
CA GLU A 58 6.53 -6.82 -0.84
C GLU A 58 7.27 -8.02 -0.23
N ALA A 59 7.90 -8.85 -1.06
CA ALA A 59 8.64 -10.01 -0.57
C ALA A 59 9.72 -9.57 0.43
N ALA A 60 9.70 -10.17 1.62
CA ALA A 60 10.65 -9.83 2.67
C ALA A 60 12.07 -10.27 2.27
N PRO A 61 13.10 -9.44 2.53
CA PRO A 61 14.47 -9.83 2.28
C PRO A 61 14.87 -10.99 3.20
N PRO A 62 15.91 -11.79 2.87
CA PRO A 62 16.32 -12.94 3.67
C PRO A 62 16.56 -12.65 5.15
N ALA A 63 17.00 -11.44 5.49
CA ALA A 63 17.23 -11.01 6.87
C ALA A 63 15.94 -10.93 7.72
N ARG A 64 14.76 -10.76 7.10
CA ARG A 64 13.45 -10.69 7.76
C ARG A 64 12.52 -11.84 7.46
N ALA A 65 12.90 -12.74 6.55
CA ALA A 65 12.09 -13.90 6.17
C ALA A 65 11.70 -14.81 7.35
N ALA A 66 12.43 -14.75 8.47
CA ALA A 66 12.08 -15.48 9.69
C ALA A 66 10.84 -14.92 10.42
N ALA A 67 10.51 -13.64 10.24
CA ALA A 67 9.30 -13.01 10.79
C ALA A 67 8.07 -13.24 9.88
N GLY A 68 8.31 -13.41 8.58
CA GLY A 68 7.32 -13.77 7.58
C GLY A 68 7.85 -13.51 6.17
N ALA A 69 7.18 -14.07 5.17
CA ALA A 69 7.57 -13.95 3.77
C ALA A 69 7.29 -12.57 3.16
N TRP A 70 6.51 -11.72 3.83
CA TRP A 70 6.01 -10.46 3.29
C TRP A 70 6.21 -9.30 4.26
N ASP A 71 6.77 -8.21 3.75
CA ASP A 71 6.91 -6.94 4.43
C ASP A 71 5.72 -6.02 4.10
N LEU A 72 5.13 -5.44 5.15
CA LEU A 72 4.21 -4.32 5.06
C LEU A 72 4.99 -3.01 5.16
N ARG A 73 5.12 -2.29 4.05
CA ARG A 73 5.89 -1.04 3.98
C ARG A 73 5.00 0.16 3.67
N VAL A 74 5.31 1.27 4.32
CA VAL A 74 4.83 2.61 3.97
C VAL A 74 5.86 3.31 3.09
N VAL A 75 5.39 3.97 2.03
CA VAL A 75 6.18 4.93 1.24
C VAL A 75 5.35 6.20 1.05
N SER A 76 5.88 7.32 1.52
CA SER A 76 5.28 8.65 1.43
C SER A 76 6.39 9.71 1.39
N GLU A 77 6.04 10.98 1.23
CA GLU A 77 7.02 12.06 1.33
C GLU A 77 7.65 12.15 2.73
N ALA A 78 6.88 11.85 3.78
CA ALA A 78 7.31 12.00 5.17
C ALA A 78 7.98 10.74 5.75
N LEU A 79 7.61 9.56 5.26
CA LEU A 79 8.02 8.28 5.82
C LEU A 79 8.20 7.22 4.73
N THR A 80 9.34 6.52 4.78
CA THR A 80 9.58 5.29 4.02
C THR A 80 10.12 4.22 4.98
N GLU A 81 9.25 3.33 5.44
CA GLU A 81 9.58 2.39 6.51
C GLU A 81 8.78 1.10 6.41
N VAL A 82 9.39 -0.03 6.80
CA VAL A 82 8.68 -1.29 6.97
C VAL A 82 8.05 -1.31 8.36
N MET A 83 6.73 -1.38 8.39
CA MET A 83 5.94 -1.32 9.61
C MET A 83 5.82 -2.69 10.28
N ASP A 84 5.75 -3.76 9.47
CA ASP A 84 5.64 -5.14 9.96
C ASP A 84 6.11 -6.16 8.91
N SER A 85 6.39 -7.40 9.34
CA SER A 85 6.74 -8.53 8.48
C SER A 85 5.98 -9.79 8.95
N ALA A 86 5.12 -10.35 8.10
CA ALA A 86 4.30 -11.52 8.43
C ALA A 86 3.72 -12.21 7.17
N ASP A 87 3.41 -13.51 7.27
CA ASP A 87 2.85 -14.26 6.13
C ASP A 87 1.43 -13.84 5.73
N HIS A 88 0.64 -13.36 6.70
CA HIS A 88 -0.76 -13.00 6.47
C HIS A 88 -0.91 -11.74 5.60
N TRP A 89 0.16 -10.96 5.38
CA TRP A 89 0.11 -9.83 4.44
C TRP A 89 -0.10 -10.25 2.98
N ALA A 90 0.08 -11.54 2.65
CA ALA A 90 -0.33 -12.08 1.34
C ALA A 90 -1.84 -12.29 1.19
N ASP A 91 -2.61 -12.15 2.26
CA ASP A 91 -4.06 -12.11 2.19
C ASP A 91 -4.56 -10.69 1.87
N LEU A 92 -5.44 -10.59 0.87
CA LEU A 92 -5.88 -9.30 0.35
C LEU A 92 -6.74 -8.53 1.35
N ASP A 93 -7.55 -9.23 2.14
CA ASP A 93 -8.44 -8.60 3.13
C ASP A 93 -7.65 -8.03 4.29
N HIS A 94 -6.73 -8.82 4.87
CA HIS A 94 -5.86 -8.37 5.96
C HIS A 94 -4.98 -7.19 5.52
N PHE A 95 -4.39 -7.27 4.33
CA PHE A 95 -3.59 -6.17 3.78
C PHE A 95 -4.43 -4.90 3.56
N ALA A 96 -5.65 -5.02 3.00
CA ALA A 96 -6.48 -3.87 2.73
C ALA A 96 -6.90 -3.17 4.03
N GLU A 97 -7.33 -3.93 5.03
CA GLU A 97 -7.72 -3.37 6.34
C GLU A 97 -6.56 -2.58 6.97
N GLN A 98 -5.42 -3.25 7.16
CA GLN A 98 -4.25 -2.61 7.79
C GLN A 98 -3.71 -1.45 6.94
N GLY A 99 -3.68 -1.59 5.63
CA GLY A 99 -3.19 -0.54 4.73
C GLY A 99 -4.05 0.73 4.77
N LEU A 100 -5.37 0.58 4.85
CA LEU A 100 -6.28 1.73 5.00
C LEU A 100 -6.05 2.43 6.36
N ASP A 101 -5.82 1.66 7.42
CA ASP A 101 -5.55 2.21 8.76
C ASP A 101 -4.22 2.97 8.83
N LEU A 102 -3.14 2.40 8.29
CA LEU A 102 -1.84 3.09 8.18
C LEU A 102 -1.96 4.37 7.36
N ALA A 103 -2.67 4.31 6.23
CA ALA A 103 -2.85 5.48 5.39
C ALA A 103 -3.64 6.60 6.09
N ARG A 104 -4.67 6.27 6.88
CA ARG A 104 -5.41 7.25 7.70
C ARG A 104 -4.53 7.93 8.71
N GLN A 105 -3.68 7.16 9.40
CA GLN A 105 -2.76 7.68 10.40
C GLN A 105 -1.74 8.62 9.77
N LEU A 106 -1.12 8.22 8.65
CA LEU A 106 -0.09 9.00 7.96
C LEU A 106 -0.62 10.29 7.35
N LEU A 107 -1.83 10.26 6.79
CA LEU A 107 -2.45 11.42 6.15
C LEU A 107 -3.24 12.30 7.15
N GLY A 108 -3.22 11.97 8.44
CA GLY A 108 -3.92 12.74 9.47
C GLY A 108 -5.44 12.71 9.33
N LEU A 109 -6.00 11.65 8.74
CA LEU A 109 -7.44 11.52 8.46
C LEU A 109 -8.27 11.07 9.68
N GLY A 110 -7.60 10.78 10.80
CA GLY A 110 -8.26 10.29 12.02
C GLY A 110 -9.12 9.06 11.75
N HIS A 111 -10.39 9.13 12.15
CA HIS A 111 -11.37 8.05 11.99
C HIS A 111 -12.21 8.17 10.72
N ALA A 112 -11.71 8.85 9.67
CA ALA A 112 -12.44 8.96 8.41
C ALA A 112 -12.78 7.56 7.87
N PRO A 113 -14.09 7.24 7.67
CA PRO A 113 -14.48 5.94 7.17
C PRO A 113 -13.94 5.72 5.75
N ALA A 114 -13.54 4.48 5.47
CA ALA A 114 -13.17 4.05 4.13
C ALA A 114 -14.38 3.39 3.49
N PHE A 115 -14.89 3.97 2.42
CA PHE A 115 -16.00 3.42 1.66
C PHE A 115 -15.46 2.61 0.50
N LYS A 116 -15.71 1.29 0.50
CA LYS A 116 -15.37 0.45 -0.64
C LYS A 116 -16.31 0.80 -1.80
N LEU A 117 -15.72 1.12 -2.95
CA LEU A 117 -16.42 1.50 -4.16
C LEU A 117 -16.60 0.31 -5.11
N GLN A 118 -15.61 -0.59 -5.14
CA GLN A 118 -15.54 -1.80 -5.97
C GLN A 118 -14.75 -2.88 -5.25
#